data_AF-D2VXA8-F1
#
_entry.id   AF-D2VXA8-F1
#
_cell.length_a   1.000
_cell.length_b   1.000
_cell.length_c   1.000
_cell.angle_alpha   90.00
_cell.angle_beta   90.00
_cell.angle_gamma   90.00
#
_symmetry.space_group_name_H-M   'P 1'
#
loop_
_entity.id
_entity.type
_entity.pdbx_description
1 polymer ?
#
loop_
_entity_poly.entity_id
_entity_poly.type
_entity_poly.pdbx_seq_one_letter_code
_entity_poly.pdbx_strand_id
1 'polypeptide(L)'
;MCTCLNSNTQPEKIEFFKASSIYFSKCLLKYSKYCPNSVKDLLKTISSIAMISNLPDDIVVNLCGVIFHSLYINKQKDFNVDFNTKIIDLLFEKKRYWCLYLLSREAMIYSHHSLSVAILKKIEDKVECETNAFYLKSLRLLSESENSLNTEDKFQKEISSSALEKCKNTLDETLMFLKASGVNNCGFQISWITLRKKLIETINNFIHHMANHNKPTSLNDTIFHHQAQLFIVLNDKFNDMINSFFDIDHNSARLLGLQALMCRVLAKSISTIMVEQHIPHPVFSKIIQSNTDSKLDPLYVQCEHILSQIEKYEQKKSINSYLVIHQILNALLRISTPIPQFFFTTTSNTALKLEIEINNNHNIFNRPISGILGQGLVAKFSGYITQHKHTKRKVKAIHLTIEKRLVTSDLNIFQPLQQENVQNFIVPVIEQSFQKKCICHFNTEGRYQLVIKTQMIDENDCYIWWSSNLANSDSTSYGNDERKHISILVDVKPYQPTANRSVMGSVL
;
A
#
# COMPACT_ATOMS: atom_id res chain seq x y z
N MET A 1 25.40 28.50 6.91
CA MET A 1 25.16 27.08 7.27
C MET A 1 26.46 26.30 7.33
N CYS A 2 27.15 26.06 6.20
CA CYS A 2 28.49 25.45 6.22
C CYS A 2 29.48 26.26 7.08
N THR A 3 29.35 27.59 7.09
CA THR A 3 30.08 28.50 7.98
C THR A 3 29.83 28.23 9.47
N CYS A 4 28.57 28.03 9.90
CA CYS A 4 28.24 27.69 11.30
C CYS A 4 28.64 26.26 11.66
N LEU A 5 28.55 25.31 10.73
CA LEU A 5 28.98 23.93 10.97
C LEU A 5 30.50 23.80 11.05
N ASN A 6 31.22 24.72 10.41
CA ASN A 6 32.67 24.89 10.49
C ASN A 6 33.11 25.78 11.66
N SER A 7 32.21 26.32 12.49
CA SER A 7 32.62 27.06 13.69
C SER A 7 33.33 26.13 14.69
N ASN A 8 34.25 26.64 15.50
CA ASN A 8 35.00 25.80 16.45
C ASN A 8 34.27 25.60 17.79
N THR A 9 33.16 26.30 18.03
CA THR A 9 32.45 26.30 19.31
C THR A 9 31.24 25.35 19.27
N GLN A 10 31.33 24.23 19.99
CA GLN A 10 30.19 23.29 20.17
C GLN A 10 28.87 23.93 20.66
N PRO A 11 28.84 24.88 21.62
CA PRO A 11 27.57 25.41 22.13
C PRO A 11 26.77 26.17 21.07
N GLU A 12 27.45 26.96 20.23
CA GLU A 12 26.81 27.70 19.12
C GLU A 12 26.20 26.75 18.09
N LYS A 13 26.86 25.61 17.82
CA LYS A 13 26.29 24.58 16.93
C LYS A 13 25.01 24.00 17.51
N ILE A 14 25.02 23.66 18.80
CA ILE A 14 23.84 23.09 19.49
C ILE A 14 22.68 24.08 19.47
N GLU A 15 22.94 25.36 19.75
CA GLU A 15 21.92 26.40 19.74
C GLU A 15 21.35 26.65 18.33
N PHE A 16 22.22 26.67 17.32
CA PHE A 16 21.80 26.72 15.92
C PHE A 16 20.87 25.56 15.56
N PHE A 17 21.22 24.32 15.94
CA PHE A 17 20.37 23.16 15.68
C PHE A 17 19.04 23.24 16.44
N LYS A 18 19.03 23.69 17.70
CA LYS A 18 17.77 23.89 18.43
C LYS A 18 16.86 24.91 17.74
N ALA A 19 17.43 26.02 17.28
CA ALA A 19 16.66 27.10 16.65
C ALA A 19 16.22 26.79 15.20
N SER A 20 16.99 25.99 14.46
CA SER A 20 16.82 25.86 13.00
C SER A 20 16.65 24.44 12.49
N SER A 21 16.73 23.40 13.33
CA SER A 21 16.75 21.98 12.93
C SER A 21 15.65 21.58 11.94
N ILE A 22 14.39 22.00 12.14
CA ILE A 22 13.29 21.58 11.25
C ILE A 22 13.49 22.11 9.84
N TYR A 23 13.85 23.39 9.71
CA TYR A 23 14.11 24.00 8.40
C TYR A 23 15.44 23.54 7.82
N PHE A 24 16.46 23.41 8.67
CA PHE A 24 17.79 22.93 8.32
C PHE A 24 17.74 21.51 7.77
N SER A 25 17.10 20.58 8.47
CA SER A 25 16.95 19.19 8.02
C SER A 25 16.13 19.11 6.73
N LYS A 26 15.07 19.91 6.57
CA LYS A 26 14.32 19.97 5.30
C LYS A 26 15.15 20.51 4.14
N CYS A 27 15.91 21.59 4.37
CA CYS A 27 16.80 22.17 3.38
C CYS A 27 17.93 21.20 3.00
N LEU A 28 18.52 20.52 3.98
CA LEU A 28 19.53 19.51 3.73
C LEU A 28 18.98 18.29 3.03
N LEU A 29 17.77 17.83 3.38
CA LEU A 29 17.14 16.72 2.69
C LEU A 29 16.87 17.08 1.23
N LYS A 30 16.46 18.33 0.96
CA LYS A 30 16.33 18.83 -0.41
C LYS A 30 17.68 18.99 -1.11
N TYR A 31 18.73 19.39 -0.40
CA TYR A 31 20.07 19.55 -0.95
C TYR A 31 20.77 18.20 -1.22
N SER A 32 20.62 17.23 -0.32
CA SER A 32 21.22 15.90 -0.43
C SER A 32 20.64 15.10 -1.59
N LYS A 33 19.40 15.38 -1.98
CA LYS A 33 18.81 14.91 -3.24
C LYS A 33 19.68 15.29 -4.45
N TYR A 34 20.21 16.51 -4.52
CA TYR A 34 20.93 17.00 -5.71
C TYR A 34 22.45 16.91 -5.60
N CYS A 35 23.01 17.00 -4.39
CA CYS A 35 24.46 17.02 -4.16
C CYS A 35 24.92 15.96 -3.15
N PRO A 36 24.68 14.67 -3.42
CA PRO A 36 24.88 13.61 -2.45
C PRO A 36 26.33 13.48 -1.90
N ASN A 37 27.33 13.65 -2.77
CA ASN A 37 28.74 13.44 -2.41
C ASN A 37 29.27 14.57 -1.51
N SER A 38 28.79 15.80 -1.72
CA SER A 38 29.14 16.98 -0.94
C SER A 38 28.58 16.95 0.49
N VAL A 39 27.60 16.08 0.73
CA VAL A 39 26.90 15.97 2.02
C VAL A 39 27.64 15.03 2.99
N LYS A 40 28.51 14.13 2.52
CA LYS A 40 29.17 13.10 3.35
C LYS A 40 29.92 13.64 4.58
N ASP A 41 30.74 14.68 4.43
CA ASP A 41 31.49 15.28 5.55
C ASP A 41 30.59 16.13 6.46
N LEU A 42 29.53 16.70 5.89
CA LEU A 42 28.47 17.35 6.64
C LEU A 42 27.71 16.33 7.51
N LEU A 43 27.40 15.13 6.99
CA LEU A 43 26.72 14.06 7.73
C LEU A 43 27.56 13.55 8.89
N LYS A 44 28.89 13.41 8.71
CA LYS A 44 29.80 13.07 9.81
C LYS A 44 29.74 14.12 10.93
N THR A 45 29.75 15.40 10.57
CA THR A 45 29.69 16.52 11.52
C THR A 45 28.33 16.64 12.22
N ILE A 46 27.24 16.51 11.46
CA ILE A 46 25.87 16.47 12.00
C ILE A 46 25.73 15.34 13.02
N SER A 47 26.35 14.21 12.73
CA SER A 47 26.18 13.04 13.56
C SER A 47 27.05 13.02 14.82
N SER A 48 28.25 13.57 14.79
CA SER A 48 29.03 13.80 16.01
C SER A 48 28.31 14.76 16.96
N ILE A 49 27.58 15.73 16.42
CA ILE A 49 26.75 16.65 17.21
C ILE A 49 25.53 15.93 17.80
N ALA A 50 24.87 15.07 17.04
CA ALA A 50 23.76 14.24 17.53
C ALA A 50 24.20 13.28 18.66
N MET A 51 25.45 12.80 18.63
CA MET A 51 26.02 11.94 19.69
C MET A 51 26.27 12.69 21.02
N ILE A 52 26.73 13.94 20.97
CA ILE A 52 27.28 14.63 22.16
C ILE A 52 26.20 15.39 22.95
N SER A 53 25.05 15.66 22.36
CA SER A 53 24.08 16.62 22.91
C SER A 53 22.80 15.96 23.45
N ASN A 54 22.24 16.50 24.55
CA ASN A 54 20.86 16.21 24.99
C ASN A 54 19.84 16.96 24.10
N LEU A 55 19.96 16.82 22.78
CA LEU A 55 18.99 17.38 21.85
C LEU A 55 17.64 16.66 21.99
N PRO A 56 16.50 17.35 21.78
CA PRO A 56 15.18 16.73 21.68
C PRO A 56 15.13 15.58 20.65
N ASP A 57 14.28 14.58 20.90
CA ASP A 57 14.12 13.39 20.05
C ASP A 57 13.88 13.76 18.58
N ASP A 58 12.98 14.71 18.32
CA ASP A 58 12.62 15.14 16.96
C ASP A 58 13.82 15.70 16.18
N ILE A 59 14.75 16.38 16.84
CA ILE A 59 15.94 16.93 16.19
C ILE A 59 16.87 15.81 15.77
N VAL A 60 17.13 14.85 16.67
CA VAL A 60 17.99 13.69 16.40
C VAL A 60 17.40 12.88 15.24
N VAL A 61 16.11 12.57 15.30
CA VAL A 61 15.41 11.79 14.27
C VAL A 61 15.46 12.50 12.92
N ASN A 62 15.21 13.81 12.86
CA ASN A 62 15.27 14.56 11.61
C ASN A 62 16.69 14.57 11.00
N LEU A 63 17.74 14.72 11.81
CA LEU A 63 19.13 14.70 11.34
C LEU A 63 19.52 13.32 10.83
N CYS A 64 19.16 12.25 11.55
CA CYS A 64 19.35 10.88 11.11
C CYS A 64 18.56 10.55 9.84
N GLY A 65 17.33 11.06 9.70
CA GLY A 65 16.53 10.91 8.48
C GLY A 65 17.22 11.51 7.25
N VAL A 66 17.89 12.67 7.38
CA VAL A 66 18.72 13.24 6.31
C VAL A 66 19.89 12.33 5.96
N ILE A 67 20.57 11.77 6.96
CA ILE A 67 21.67 10.81 6.77
C ILE A 67 21.17 9.60 5.98
N PHE A 68 20.10 8.95 6.47
CA PHE A 68 19.51 7.78 5.84
C PHE A 68 19.07 8.04 4.40
N HIS A 69 18.37 9.16 4.15
CA HIS A 69 17.97 9.53 2.80
C HIS A 69 19.16 9.69 1.84
N SER A 70 20.21 10.36 2.32
CA SER A 70 21.43 10.60 1.53
C SER A 70 22.17 9.29 1.21
N LEU A 71 22.21 8.36 2.16
CA LEU A 71 22.83 7.05 1.98
C LEU A 71 22.03 6.17 1.02
N TYR A 72 20.70 6.21 1.14
CA TYR A 72 19.78 5.51 0.25
C TYR A 72 19.99 5.91 -1.22
N ILE A 73 19.97 7.22 -1.52
CA ILE A 73 20.20 7.73 -2.89
C ILE A 73 21.59 7.33 -3.41
N ASN A 74 22.60 7.35 -2.56
CA ASN A 74 23.99 7.07 -2.93
C ASN A 74 24.38 5.60 -3.03
N LYS A 75 23.50 4.67 -2.64
CA LYS A 75 23.83 3.25 -2.52
C LYS A 75 25.11 3.00 -1.67
N GLN A 76 25.48 3.90 -0.74
CA GLN A 76 26.66 3.72 0.11
C GLN A 76 26.30 2.82 1.29
N LYS A 77 26.74 1.55 1.24
CA LYS A 77 26.53 0.56 2.30
C LYS A 77 27.51 0.72 3.48
N ASP A 78 28.72 1.24 3.22
CA ASP A 78 29.84 1.24 4.19
C ASP A 78 29.70 2.28 5.33
N PHE A 79 28.85 3.29 5.18
CA PHE A 79 28.62 4.28 6.25
C PHE A 79 27.79 3.72 7.42
N ASN A 80 27.18 2.53 7.24
CA ASN A 80 26.05 2.09 8.05
C ASN A 80 26.43 1.30 9.33
N VAL A 81 27.67 0.80 9.47
CA VAL A 81 28.01 -0.20 10.50
C VAL A 81 28.58 0.42 11.77
N ASP A 82 29.66 1.20 11.68
CA ASP A 82 30.37 1.70 12.87
C ASP A 82 29.76 2.96 13.49
N PHE A 83 29.08 3.75 12.65
CA PHE A 83 28.50 5.03 13.05
C PHE A 83 27.20 4.84 13.84
N ASN A 84 26.34 3.92 13.39
CA ASN A 84 25.01 3.75 13.96
C ASN A 84 25.03 3.01 15.29
N THR A 85 25.91 2.02 15.47
CA THR A 85 25.98 1.20 16.69
C THR A 85 26.22 2.05 17.94
N LYS A 86 27.21 2.96 17.90
CA LYS A 86 27.53 3.86 19.03
C LYS A 86 26.39 4.81 19.40
N ILE A 87 25.67 5.39 18.42
CA ILE A 87 24.50 6.24 18.71
C ILE A 87 23.39 5.43 19.36
N ILE A 88 23.11 4.24 18.82
CA ILE A 88 22.05 3.37 19.34
C ILE A 88 22.36 2.98 20.77
N ASP A 89 23.61 2.59 21.06
CA ASP A 89 24.06 2.24 22.41
C ASP A 89 23.89 3.41 23.37
N LEU A 90 24.36 4.60 23.01
CA LEU A 90 24.20 5.81 23.83
C LEU A 90 22.72 6.16 24.08
N LEU A 91 21.87 6.12 23.05
CA LEU A 91 20.44 6.41 23.20
C LEU A 91 19.73 5.36 24.05
N PHE A 92 20.16 4.10 23.95
CA PHE A 92 19.65 3.01 24.75
C PHE A 92 20.05 3.15 26.22
N GLU A 93 21.32 3.46 26.51
CA GLU A 93 21.82 3.75 27.87
C GLU A 93 21.07 4.92 28.51
N LYS A 94 20.78 5.97 27.71
CA LYS A 94 19.95 7.11 28.13
C LYS A 94 18.45 6.81 28.21
N LYS A 95 18.02 5.56 27.98
CA LYS A 95 16.62 5.11 27.99
C LYS A 95 15.69 5.89 27.05
N ARG A 96 16.21 6.41 25.93
CA ARG A 96 15.43 7.17 24.93
C ARG A 96 14.75 6.22 23.94
N TYR A 97 13.91 5.32 24.44
CA TYR A 97 13.29 4.25 23.64
C TYR A 97 12.36 4.78 22.54
N TRP A 98 11.66 5.89 22.78
CA TRP A 98 10.83 6.54 21.76
C TRP A 98 11.66 7.07 20.59
N CYS A 99 12.76 7.76 20.88
CA CYS A 99 13.74 8.18 19.87
C CYS A 99 14.26 6.99 19.05
N LEU A 100 14.61 5.88 19.71
CA LEU A 100 15.06 4.66 19.05
C LEU A 100 13.97 4.08 18.12
N TYR A 101 12.72 4.00 18.56
CA TYR A 101 11.61 3.60 17.70
C TYR A 101 11.44 4.52 16.49
N LEU A 102 11.52 5.84 16.67
CA LEU A 102 11.44 6.78 15.55
C LEU A 102 12.61 6.61 14.57
N LEU A 103 13.83 6.35 15.09
CA LEU A 103 14.99 6.08 14.25
C LEU A 103 14.86 4.77 13.47
N SER A 104 14.34 3.70 14.07
CA SER A 104 14.10 2.44 13.34
C SER A 104 13.06 2.64 12.25
N ARG A 105 12.01 3.42 12.51
CA ARG A 105 11.02 3.82 11.51
C ARG A 105 11.65 4.58 10.34
N GLU A 106 12.44 5.63 10.60
CA GLU A 106 13.12 6.37 9.53
C GLU A 106 14.11 5.47 8.75
N ALA A 107 14.79 4.55 9.44
CA ALA A 107 15.65 3.57 8.80
C ALA A 107 14.85 2.68 7.83
N MET A 108 13.67 2.18 8.23
CA MET A 108 12.77 1.41 7.36
C MET A 108 12.27 2.22 6.15
N ILE A 109 11.91 3.49 6.35
CA ILE A 109 11.45 4.40 5.29
C ILE A 109 12.53 4.63 4.23
N TYR A 110 13.81 4.60 4.61
CA TYR A 110 14.94 4.74 3.67
C TYR A 110 15.66 3.42 3.41
N SER A 111 15.00 2.28 3.66
CA SER A 111 15.51 0.95 3.32
C SER A 111 16.79 0.50 4.04
N HIS A 112 17.11 1.07 5.20
CA HIS A 112 18.17 0.64 6.11
C HIS A 112 17.67 -0.45 7.08
N HIS A 113 17.23 -1.59 6.54
CA HIS A 113 16.58 -2.62 7.33
C HIS A 113 17.49 -3.28 8.37
N SER A 114 18.77 -3.52 8.06
CA SER A 114 19.73 -4.07 9.03
C SER A 114 19.84 -3.22 10.30
N LEU A 115 19.85 -1.90 10.13
CA LEU A 115 19.84 -0.92 11.21
C LEU A 115 18.52 -0.97 12.00
N SER A 116 17.39 -0.99 11.30
CA SER A 116 16.08 -1.13 11.94
C SER A 116 15.99 -2.38 12.81
N VAL A 117 16.45 -3.53 12.30
CA VAL A 117 16.51 -4.79 13.06
C VAL A 117 17.35 -4.65 14.32
N ALA A 118 18.55 -4.06 14.21
CA ALA A 118 19.44 -3.87 15.36
C ALA A 118 18.81 -3.00 16.45
N ILE A 119 18.05 -1.97 16.07
CA ILE A 119 17.35 -1.08 17.01
C ILE A 119 16.15 -1.81 17.63
N LEU A 120 15.29 -2.40 16.79
CA LEU A 120 14.04 -3.04 17.25
C LEU A 120 14.31 -4.20 18.20
N LYS A 121 15.36 -5.00 17.96
CA LYS A 121 15.80 -6.06 18.90
C LYS A 121 16.13 -5.54 20.29
N LYS A 122 16.64 -4.33 20.42
CA LYS A 122 17.00 -3.75 21.73
C LYS A 122 15.77 -3.26 22.48
N ILE A 123 14.76 -2.75 21.77
CA ILE A 123 13.61 -2.07 22.38
C ILE A 123 12.34 -2.92 22.47
N GLU A 124 12.23 -4.04 21.74
CA GLU A 124 11.00 -4.85 21.72
C GLU A 124 10.58 -5.34 23.11
N ASP A 125 11.54 -5.73 23.95
CA ASP A 125 11.30 -6.21 25.33
C ASP A 125 11.18 -5.07 26.35
N LYS A 126 11.18 -3.80 25.92
CA LYS A 126 11.13 -2.62 26.79
C LYS A 126 9.76 -1.96 26.83
N VAL A 127 8.75 -2.58 26.22
CA VAL A 127 7.39 -2.05 26.17
C VAL A 127 6.50 -2.75 27.19
N GLU A 128 5.72 -1.98 27.93
CA GLU A 128 4.82 -2.49 28.99
C GLU A 128 3.56 -3.17 28.45
N CYS A 129 3.13 -2.79 27.23
CA CYS A 129 1.89 -3.27 26.63
C CYS A 129 2.16 -4.36 25.58
N GLU A 130 1.49 -5.51 25.72
CA GLU A 130 1.65 -6.66 24.83
C GLU A 130 1.30 -6.36 23.37
N THR A 131 0.26 -5.55 23.13
CA THR A 131 -0.14 -5.13 21.78
C THR A 131 0.99 -4.36 21.06
N ASN A 132 1.66 -3.46 21.78
CA ASN A 132 2.81 -2.73 21.26
C ASN A 132 4.03 -3.64 21.08
N ALA A 133 4.24 -4.64 21.95
CA ALA A 133 5.29 -5.62 21.78
C ALA A 133 5.08 -6.46 20.50
N PHE A 134 3.85 -6.90 20.23
CA PHE A 134 3.51 -7.56 18.96
C PHE A 134 3.69 -6.65 17.76
N TYR A 135 3.33 -5.37 17.87
CA TYR A 135 3.56 -4.40 16.80
C TYR A 135 5.05 -4.22 16.51
N LEU A 136 5.89 -3.98 17.53
CA LEU A 136 7.35 -3.84 17.35
C LEU A 136 7.98 -5.11 16.80
N LYS A 137 7.55 -6.29 17.27
CA LYS A 137 8.00 -7.58 16.74
C LYS A 137 7.62 -7.73 15.26
N SER A 138 6.43 -7.31 14.86
CA SER A 138 6.03 -7.30 13.45
C SER A 138 6.94 -6.39 12.60
N LEU A 139 7.28 -5.19 13.08
CA LEU A 139 8.20 -4.28 12.37
C LEU A 139 9.62 -4.87 12.25
N ARG A 140 10.07 -5.58 13.29
CA ARG A 140 11.37 -6.25 13.28
C ARG A 140 11.39 -7.36 12.26
N LEU A 141 10.41 -8.26 12.29
CA LEU A 141 10.29 -9.36 11.33
C LEU A 141 10.17 -8.83 9.90
N LEU A 142 9.43 -7.75 9.69
CA LEU A 142 9.36 -7.09 8.39
C LEU A 142 10.74 -6.62 7.90
N SER A 143 11.49 -5.95 8.77
CA SER A 143 12.85 -5.50 8.44
C SER A 143 13.80 -6.70 8.24
N GLU A 144 13.67 -7.77 9.02
CA GLU A 144 14.47 -9.00 8.85
C GLU A 144 14.19 -9.69 7.50
N SER A 145 12.92 -9.70 7.08
CA SER A 145 12.51 -10.26 5.80
C SER A 145 13.15 -9.50 4.62
N GLU A 146 13.14 -8.17 4.62
CA GLU A 146 13.74 -7.35 3.57
C GLU A 146 15.28 -7.42 3.63
N ASN A 147 15.85 -7.48 4.83
CA ASN A 147 17.29 -7.64 5.00
C ASN A 147 17.80 -9.00 4.48
N SER A 148 16.98 -10.05 4.54
CA SER A 148 17.32 -11.39 4.04
C SER A 148 17.55 -11.45 2.52
N LEU A 149 16.98 -10.49 1.77
CA LEU A 149 17.16 -10.36 0.33
C LEU A 149 18.49 -9.66 -0.03
N ASN A 150 19.10 -8.97 0.94
CA ASN A 150 20.34 -8.23 0.78
C ASN A 150 21.52 -9.09 1.26
N THR A 151 21.76 -10.24 0.63
CA THR A 151 22.92 -11.08 0.94
C THR A 151 24.21 -10.38 0.48
N GLU A 152 25.14 -10.19 1.43
CA GLU A 152 26.39 -9.44 1.24
C GLU A 152 27.45 -10.18 0.41
N ASP A 153 27.17 -11.42 -0.02
CA ASP A 153 28.13 -12.20 -0.77
C ASP A 153 28.37 -11.60 -2.15
N LYS A 154 29.43 -10.78 -2.25
CA LYS A 154 29.98 -10.24 -3.50
C LYS A 154 30.30 -11.34 -4.52
N PHE A 155 30.42 -12.59 -4.07
CA PHE A 155 30.68 -13.78 -4.87
C PHE A 155 29.44 -14.57 -5.30
N GLN A 156 28.29 -14.40 -4.64
CA GLN A 156 27.03 -14.98 -5.11
C GLN A 156 26.47 -14.09 -6.23
N LYS A 157 26.63 -14.56 -7.47
CA LYS A 157 26.05 -13.91 -8.65
C LYS A 157 24.53 -14.09 -8.74
N GLU A 158 23.94 -14.98 -7.94
CA GLU A 158 22.54 -15.40 -8.01
C GLU A 158 21.85 -15.27 -6.64
N ILE A 159 20.63 -14.74 -6.62
CA ILE A 159 19.76 -14.80 -5.45
C ILE A 159 19.37 -16.25 -5.21
N SER A 160 19.62 -16.75 -4.00
CA SER A 160 19.25 -18.10 -3.65
C SER A 160 17.73 -18.20 -3.43
N SER A 161 17.13 -19.27 -3.95
CA SER A 161 15.74 -19.64 -3.65
C SER A 161 15.50 -19.75 -2.13
N SER A 162 16.52 -20.15 -1.36
CA SER A 162 16.47 -20.19 0.10
C SER A 162 16.29 -18.81 0.76
N ALA A 163 16.87 -17.74 0.19
CA ALA A 163 16.70 -16.38 0.71
C ALA A 163 15.27 -15.89 0.44
N LEU A 164 14.72 -16.17 -0.74
CA LEU A 164 13.33 -15.82 -1.10
C LEU A 164 12.32 -16.58 -0.24
N GLU A 165 12.58 -17.87 0.02
CA GLU A 165 11.72 -18.69 0.87
C GLU A 165 11.75 -18.20 2.33
N LYS A 166 12.95 -17.87 2.84
CA LYS A 166 13.09 -17.24 4.17
C LYS A 166 12.32 -15.92 4.24
N CYS A 167 12.50 -15.04 3.26
CA CYS A 167 11.78 -13.77 3.18
C CYS A 167 10.26 -13.98 3.23
N LYS A 168 9.73 -14.89 2.40
CA LYS A 168 8.29 -15.23 2.37
C LYS A 168 7.78 -15.69 3.73
N ASN A 169 8.48 -16.62 4.38
CA ASN A 169 8.05 -17.17 5.67
C ASN A 169 8.08 -16.11 6.77
N THR A 170 9.11 -15.25 6.78
CA THR A 170 9.17 -14.13 7.74
C THR A 170 8.07 -13.08 7.49
N LEU A 171 7.64 -12.87 6.25
CA LEU A 171 6.49 -12.00 5.95
C LEU A 171 5.16 -12.60 6.46
N ASP A 172 5.01 -13.92 6.45
CA ASP A 172 3.84 -14.59 7.05
C ASP A 172 3.80 -14.43 8.57
N GLU A 173 4.94 -14.62 9.23
CA GLU A 173 5.07 -14.34 10.66
C GLU A 173 4.78 -12.86 10.97
N THR A 174 5.26 -11.95 10.12
CA THR A 174 4.98 -10.50 10.24
C THR A 174 3.47 -10.24 10.24
N LEU A 175 2.73 -10.83 9.31
CA LEU A 175 1.26 -10.68 9.23
C LEU A 175 0.56 -11.22 10.48
N MET A 176 1.04 -12.35 11.02
CA MET A 176 0.49 -12.93 12.24
C MET A 176 0.63 -11.98 13.43
N PHE A 177 1.84 -11.45 13.67
CA PHE A 177 2.08 -10.52 14.78
C PHE A 177 1.42 -9.17 14.58
N LEU A 178 1.36 -8.66 13.35
CA LEU A 178 0.67 -7.41 13.05
C LEU A 178 -0.83 -7.53 13.35
N LYS A 179 -1.48 -8.64 12.96
CA LYS A 179 -2.89 -8.89 13.31
C LYS A 179 -3.09 -9.04 14.82
N ALA A 180 -2.16 -9.73 15.50
CA ALA A 180 -2.20 -9.91 16.95
C ALA A 180 -2.02 -8.59 17.73
N SER A 181 -1.33 -7.60 17.16
CA SER A 181 -1.13 -6.30 17.79
C SER A 181 -2.42 -5.50 18.02
N GLY A 182 -3.52 -5.84 17.35
CA GLY A 182 -4.79 -5.13 17.51
C GLY A 182 -4.75 -3.66 17.10
N VAL A 183 -3.71 -3.22 16.37
CA VAL A 183 -3.61 -1.85 15.87
C VAL A 183 -4.81 -1.57 14.96
N ASN A 184 -5.63 -0.59 15.36
CA ASN A 184 -6.81 -0.18 14.61
C ASN A 184 -6.39 0.24 13.18
N ASN A 185 -7.22 -0.11 12.19
CA ASN A 185 -7.02 0.31 10.81
C ASN A 185 -5.71 -0.18 10.15
N CYS A 186 -5.29 -1.43 10.40
CA CYS A 186 -4.14 -2.06 9.73
C CYS A 186 -4.36 -2.43 8.24
N GLY A 187 -5.41 -1.89 7.59
CA GLY A 187 -5.79 -2.29 6.25
C GLY A 187 -4.67 -2.09 5.24
N PHE A 188 -4.00 -0.92 5.28
CA PHE A 188 -2.89 -0.62 4.38
C PHE A 188 -1.69 -1.54 4.61
N GLN A 189 -1.31 -1.73 5.87
CA GLN A 189 -0.14 -2.52 6.27
C GLN A 189 -0.32 -3.98 5.83
N ILE A 190 -1.50 -4.56 6.09
CA ILE A 190 -1.84 -5.93 5.68
C ILE A 190 -1.83 -6.05 4.15
N SER A 191 -2.48 -5.12 3.44
CA SER A 191 -2.50 -5.13 1.96
C SER A 191 -1.10 -5.03 1.38
N TRP A 192 -0.26 -4.11 1.88
CA TRP A 192 1.10 -3.92 1.40
C TRP A 192 1.98 -5.14 1.63
N ILE A 193 1.98 -5.71 2.86
CA ILE A 193 2.75 -6.92 3.17
C ILE A 193 2.29 -8.10 2.32
N THR A 194 0.97 -8.26 2.12
CA THR A 194 0.41 -9.34 1.30
C THR A 194 0.84 -9.23 -0.16
N LEU A 195 0.81 -8.02 -0.74
CA LEU A 195 1.29 -7.79 -2.11
C LEU A 195 2.80 -8.00 -2.22
N ARG A 196 3.57 -7.53 -1.23
CA ARG A 196 5.03 -7.72 -1.18
C ARG A 196 5.37 -9.21 -1.11
N LYS A 197 4.70 -9.97 -0.25
CA LYS A 197 4.84 -11.44 -0.18
C LYS A 197 4.51 -12.09 -1.53
N LYS A 198 3.40 -11.72 -2.16
CA LYS A 198 2.98 -12.32 -3.44
C LYS A 198 4.01 -12.06 -4.54
N LEU A 199 4.60 -10.86 -4.58
CA LEU A 199 5.70 -10.55 -5.49
C LEU A 199 6.92 -11.46 -5.27
N ILE A 200 7.36 -11.64 -4.02
CA ILE A 200 8.49 -12.53 -3.68
C ILE A 200 8.18 -13.99 -4.08
N GLU A 201 6.96 -14.45 -3.82
CA GLU A 201 6.50 -15.78 -4.21
C GLU A 201 6.49 -15.97 -5.74
N THR A 202 5.98 -14.99 -6.50
CA THR A 202 6.01 -15.02 -7.96
C THR A 202 7.44 -15.06 -8.50
N ILE A 203 8.37 -14.30 -7.91
CA ILE A 203 9.78 -14.35 -8.32
C ILE A 203 10.40 -15.72 -8.00
N ASN A 204 10.15 -16.27 -6.81
CA ASN A 204 10.70 -17.57 -6.42
C ASN A 204 10.19 -18.68 -7.35
N ASN A 205 8.89 -18.71 -7.63
CA ASN A 205 8.28 -19.65 -8.58
C ASN A 205 8.89 -19.50 -9.97
N PHE A 206 9.11 -18.26 -10.43
CA PHE A 206 9.73 -18.02 -11.72
C PHE A 206 11.17 -18.53 -11.80
N ILE A 207 11.98 -18.34 -10.75
CA ILE A 207 13.33 -18.91 -10.66
C ILE A 207 13.30 -20.44 -10.73
N HIS A 208 12.38 -21.08 -10.01
CA HIS A 208 12.19 -22.54 -10.07
C HIS A 208 11.79 -23.02 -11.47
N HIS A 209 10.90 -22.29 -12.16
CA HIS A 209 10.54 -22.62 -13.54
C HIS A 209 11.74 -22.48 -14.49
N MET A 210 12.56 -21.43 -14.36
CA MET A 210 13.77 -21.29 -15.18
C MET A 210 14.75 -22.44 -14.96
N ALA A 211 14.97 -22.87 -13.72
CA ALA A 211 15.89 -23.97 -13.40
C ALA A 211 15.43 -25.32 -13.98
N ASN A 212 14.11 -25.56 -14.04
CA ASN A 212 13.54 -26.82 -14.51
C ASN A 212 13.41 -26.90 -16.05
N HIS A 213 13.35 -25.77 -16.75
CA HIS A 213 13.03 -25.70 -18.19
C HIS A 213 14.24 -25.29 -19.06
N ASN A 214 15.42 -25.87 -18.80
CA ASN A 214 16.70 -25.55 -19.49
C ASN A 214 16.74 -25.84 -21.02
N LYS A 215 15.67 -26.36 -21.64
CA LYS A 215 15.59 -26.57 -23.10
C LYS A 215 14.32 -25.91 -23.66
N PRO A 216 14.42 -25.01 -24.64
CA PRO A 216 13.25 -24.33 -25.21
C PRO A 216 12.32 -25.34 -25.89
N THR A 217 11.08 -25.40 -25.42
CA THR A 217 9.97 -26.13 -26.03
C THR A 217 8.77 -25.19 -26.09
N SER A 218 7.81 -25.41 -26.99
CA SER A 218 6.58 -24.58 -27.08
C SER A 218 5.79 -24.52 -25.78
N LEU A 219 5.93 -25.52 -24.90
CA LEU A 219 5.35 -25.53 -23.56
C LEU A 219 6.00 -24.46 -22.66
N ASN A 220 7.29 -24.18 -22.81
CA ASN A 220 7.98 -23.17 -22.01
C ASN A 220 7.47 -21.76 -22.31
N ASP A 221 7.12 -21.47 -23.57
CA ASP A 221 6.61 -20.14 -23.97
C ASP A 221 5.30 -19.82 -23.26
N THR A 222 4.41 -20.82 -23.11
CA THR A 222 3.14 -20.65 -22.38
C THR A 222 3.38 -20.41 -20.88
N ILE A 223 4.36 -21.09 -20.29
CA ILE A 223 4.72 -20.93 -18.87
C ILE A 223 5.29 -19.53 -18.64
N PHE A 224 6.23 -19.09 -19.47
CA PHE A 224 6.85 -17.76 -19.34
C PHE A 224 5.87 -16.63 -19.67
N HIS A 225 4.95 -16.84 -20.62
CA HIS A 225 3.86 -15.91 -20.85
C HIS A 225 2.96 -15.80 -19.61
N HIS A 226 2.57 -16.92 -19.00
CA HIS A 226 1.80 -16.90 -17.76
C HIS A 226 2.55 -16.16 -16.63
N GLN A 227 3.85 -16.40 -16.46
CA GLN A 227 4.66 -15.68 -15.47
C GLN A 227 4.69 -14.17 -15.73
N ALA A 228 4.84 -13.73 -16.98
CA ALA A 228 4.76 -12.31 -17.33
C ALA A 228 3.39 -11.71 -16.97
N GLN A 229 2.29 -12.44 -17.21
CA GLN A 229 0.94 -12.00 -16.83
C GLN A 229 0.76 -11.87 -15.31
N LEU A 230 1.35 -12.77 -14.51
CA LEU A 230 1.32 -12.64 -13.05
C LEU A 230 1.96 -11.32 -12.58
N PHE A 231 3.05 -10.89 -13.20
CA PHE A 231 3.67 -9.59 -12.90
C PHE A 231 2.82 -8.39 -13.37
N ILE A 232 2.07 -8.51 -14.47
CA ILE A 232 1.11 -7.48 -14.89
C ILE A 232 -0.01 -7.34 -13.85
N VAL A 233 -0.58 -8.47 -13.39
CA VAL A 233 -1.60 -8.47 -12.34
C VAL A 233 -1.06 -7.84 -11.05
N LEU A 234 0.19 -8.11 -10.68
CA LEU A 234 0.83 -7.48 -9.51
C LEU A 234 1.00 -5.96 -9.69
N ASN A 235 1.40 -5.50 -10.88
CA ASN A 235 1.45 -4.07 -11.21
C ASN A 235 0.09 -3.41 -10.97
N ASP A 236 -0.98 -4.02 -11.47
CA ASP A 236 -2.33 -3.47 -11.33
C ASP A 236 -2.76 -3.41 -9.87
N LYS A 237 -2.48 -4.46 -9.09
CA LYS A 237 -2.76 -4.48 -7.64
C LYS A 237 -2.01 -3.41 -6.84
N PHE A 238 -0.75 -3.12 -7.18
CA PHE A 238 -0.02 -2.02 -6.54
C PHE A 238 -0.64 -0.65 -6.88
N ASN A 239 -1.08 -0.46 -8.13
CA ASN A 239 -1.79 0.77 -8.55
C ASN A 239 -3.18 0.88 -7.89
N ASP A 240 -3.92 -0.22 -7.79
CA ASP A 240 -5.21 -0.27 -7.10
C ASP A 240 -5.08 0.11 -5.63
N MET A 241 -3.95 -0.22 -4.99
CA MET A 241 -3.68 0.19 -3.62
C MET A 241 -3.52 1.71 -3.50
N ILE A 242 -2.87 2.38 -4.46
CA ILE A 242 -2.79 3.86 -4.51
C ILE A 242 -4.20 4.48 -4.54
N ASN A 243 -5.13 3.82 -5.25
CA ASN A 243 -6.52 4.25 -5.40
C ASN A 243 -7.47 3.69 -4.32
N SER A 244 -6.97 2.87 -3.38
CA SER A 244 -7.80 2.29 -2.32
C SER A 244 -7.64 3.02 -0.99
N PHE A 245 -6.62 3.86 -0.83
CA PHE A 245 -6.34 4.59 0.40
C PHE A 245 -6.36 6.10 0.13
N PHE A 246 -7.43 6.77 0.56
CA PHE A 246 -7.63 8.20 0.29
C PHE A 246 -6.55 9.09 0.90
N ASP A 247 -6.14 8.78 2.13
CA ASP A 247 -5.17 9.57 2.90
C ASP A 247 -3.71 9.25 2.56
N ILE A 248 -3.45 8.41 1.55
CA ILE A 248 -2.09 8.05 1.15
C ILE A 248 -1.29 9.30 0.80
N ASP A 249 -0.12 9.46 1.42
CA ASP A 249 0.75 10.59 1.11
C ASP A 249 1.46 10.40 -0.24
N HIS A 250 1.87 11.50 -0.84
CA HIS A 250 2.54 11.52 -2.14
C HIS A 250 3.79 10.62 -2.21
N ASN A 251 4.60 10.54 -1.15
CA ASN A 251 5.81 9.72 -1.16
C ASN A 251 5.44 8.24 -1.10
N SER A 252 4.47 7.86 -0.29
CA SER A 252 3.95 6.49 -0.25
C SER A 252 3.34 6.07 -1.57
N ALA A 253 2.49 6.90 -2.18
CA ALA A 253 1.93 6.63 -3.50
C ALA A 253 3.03 6.49 -4.58
N ARG A 254 4.05 7.35 -4.55
CA ARG A 254 5.22 7.25 -5.43
C ARG A 254 5.95 5.92 -5.25
N LEU A 255 6.20 5.48 -4.02
CA LEU A 255 6.87 4.21 -3.73
C LEU A 255 6.07 3.01 -4.27
N LEU A 256 4.75 3.01 -4.10
CA LEU A 256 3.89 1.98 -4.70
C LEU A 256 3.96 1.99 -6.23
N GLY A 257 3.98 3.18 -6.84
CA GLY A 257 4.17 3.33 -8.28
C GLY A 257 5.52 2.77 -8.76
N LEU A 258 6.58 2.89 -7.97
CA LEU A 258 7.88 2.28 -8.29
C LEU A 258 7.86 0.76 -8.16
N GLN A 259 7.15 0.21 -7.18
CA GLN A 259 6.94 -1.24 -7.07
C GLN A 259 6.12 -1.78 -8.23
N ALA A 260 5.09 -1.05 -8.66
CA ALA A 260 4.30 -1.36 -9.86
C ALA A 260 5.18 -1.33 -11.12
N LEU A 261 6.02 -0.29 -11.28
CA LEU A 261 7.00 -0.20 -12.37
C LEU A 261 7.93 -1.40 -12.41
N MET A 262 8.49 -1.80 -11.26
CA MET A 262 9.37 -2.96 -11.18
C MET A 262 8.68 -4.24 -11.68
N CYS A 263 7.44 -4.49 -11.26
CA CYS A 263 6.66 -5.64 -11.75
C CYS A 263 6.50 -5.58 -13.28
N ARG A 264 6.21 -4.40 -13.82
CA ARG A 264 6.04 -4.25 -15.27
C ARG A 264 7.34 -4.42 -16.07
N VAL A 265 8.46 -3.93 -15.55
CA VAL A 265 9.79 -4.15 -16.14
C VAL A 265 10.10 -5.64 -16.17
N LEU A 266 9.78 -6.38 -15.10
CA LEU A 266 9.93 -7.84 -15.08
C LEU A 266 9.05 -8.51 -16.14
N ALA A 267 7.77 -8.16 -16.24
CA ALA A 267 6.88 -8.69 -17.27
C ALA A 267 7.43 -8.46 -18.69
N LYS A 268 7.85 -7.23 -19.00
CA LYS A 268 8.44 -6.89 -20.31
C LYS A 268 9.74 -7.65 -20.56
N SER A 269 10.61 -7.75 -19.56
CA SER A 269 11.86 -8.51 -19.64
C SER A 269 11.59 -9.96 -20.04
N ILE A 270 10.65 -10.61 -19.35
CA ILE A 270 10.26 -12.00 -19.62
C ILE A 270 9.71 -12.14 -21.04
N SER A 271 8.72 -11.33 -21.42
CA SER A 271 8.08 -11.47 -22.74
C SER A 271 9.02 -11.20 -23.91
N THR A 272 9.96 -10.26 -23.76
CA THR A 272 10.92 -9.92 -24.81
C THR A 272 12.09 -10.89 -24.89
N ILE A 273 12.61 -11.36 -23.75
CA ILE A 273 13.82 -12.20 -23.71
C ILE A 273 13.48 -13.71 -23.77
N MET A 274 12.35 -14.14 -23.20
CA MET A 274 11.97 -15.56 -23.06
C MET A 274 10.92 -16.03 -24.08
N VAL A 275 9.98 -15.17 -24.51
CA VAL A 275 8.78 -15.57 -25.30
C VAL A 275 8.82 -15.03 -26.73
N GLU A 276 9.76 -14.13 -27.06
CA GLU A 276 9.83 -13.41 -28.34
C GLU A 276 8.54 -12.66 -28.74
N GLN A 277 7.75 -12.22 -27.75
CA GLN A 277 6.55 -11.42 -27.98
C GLN A 277 6.80 -9.95 -27.63
N HIS A 278 6.52 -9.07 -28.59
CA HIS A 278 6.51 -7.64 -28.35
C HIS A 278 5.25 -7.25 -27.57
N ILE A 279 5.38 -7.14 -26.24
CA ILE A 279 4.42 -6.36 -25.47
C ILE A 279 4.69 -4.88 -25.81
N PRO A 280 3.73 -4.17 -26.43
CA PRO A 280 3.88 -2.75 -26.71
C PRO A 280 4.06 -1.98 -25.42
N HIS A 281 5.03 -1.07 -25.43
CA HIS A 281 5.29 -0.13 -24.35
C HIS A 281 4.27 1.01 -24.49
N PRO A 282 3.24 1.16 -23.62
CA PRO A 282 2.56 2.44 -23.56
C PRO A 282 3.60 3.45 -23.11
N VAL A 283 3.72 4.59 -23.78
CA VAL A 283 4.71 5.62 -23.46
C VAL A 283 4.52 5.98 -21.97
N PHE A 284 5.43 5.50 -21.11
CA PHE A 284 5.42 5.65 -19.66
C PHE A 284 5.67 7.10 -19.19
N SER A 285 5.61 8.03 -20.14
CA SER A 285 5.92 9.43 -19.98
C SER A 285 4.92 10.21 -19.16
N LYS A 286 3.80 9.62 -18.71
CA LYS A 286 2.79 10.37 -17.97
C LYS A 286 2.71 10.07 -16.47
N ILE A 287 3.05 8.86 -16.02
CA ILE A 287 2.86 8.48 -14.61
C ILE A 287 4.11 8.71 -13.75
N ILE A 288 5.32 8.56 -14.32
CA ILE A 288 6.57 8.68 -13.54
C ILE A 288 7.41 9.90 -13.94
N GLN A 289 7.26 10.41 -15.17
CA GLN A 289 8.02 11.57 -15.66
C GLN A 289 7.56 12.92 -15.09
N SER A 290 6.41 13.02 -14.40
CA SER A 290 5.93 14.29 -13.87
C SER A 290 6.69 14.78 -12.63
N ASN A 291 7.55 13.96 -12.00
CA ASN A 291 8.29 14.33 -10.81
C ASN A 291 9.80 14.17 -10.99
N THR A 292 10.52 15.29 -10.94
CA THR A 292 12.00 15.37 -10.91
C THR A 292 12.62 14.49 -9.83
N ASP A 293 11.88 14.26 -8.74
CA ASP A 293 12.31 13.46 -7.59
C ASP A 293 12.42 11.94 -7.88
N SER A 294 11.71 11.42 -8.90
CA SER A 294 11.79 9.99 -9.26
C SER A 294 13.14 9.63 -9.89
N LYS A 295 13.80 10.57 -10.57
CA LYS A 295 15.09 10.34 -11.26
C LYS A 295 16.27 10.06 -10.32
N LEU A 296 16.12 10.39 -9.05
CA LEU A 296 17.13 10.13 -8.01
C LEU A 296 16.90 8.82 -7.27
N ASP A 297 15.74 8.19 -7.48
CA ASP A 297 15.38 6.96 -6.77
C ASP A 297 16.17 5.77 -7.32
N PRO A 298 16.91 5.03 -6.47
CA PRO A 298 17.70 3.88 -6.89
C PRO A 298 16.92 2.85 -7.72
N LEU A 299 15.65 2.58 -7.35
CA LEU A 299 14.82 1.59 -8.03
C LEU A 299 14.39 2.09 -9.42
N TYR A 300 14.01 3.36 -9.53
CA TYR A 300 13.67 3.97 -10.80
C TYR A 300 14.85 3.97 -11.77
N VAL A 301 16.02 4.42 -11.32
CA VAL A 301 17.25 4.44 -12.12
C VAL A 301 17.59 3.04 -12.63
N GLN A 302 17.41 2.02 -11.79
CA GLN A 302 17.66 0.64 -12.18
C GLN A 302 16.65 0.14 -13.21
N CYS A 303 15.36 0.46 -13.05
CA CYS A 303 14.31 0.12 -14.01
C CYS A 303 14.58 0.75 -15.38
N GLU A 304 14.91 2.05 -15.42
CA GLU A 304 15.30 2.76 -16.65
C GLU A 304 16.53 2.12 -17.32
N HIS A 305 17.56 1.80 -16.54
CA HIS A 305 18.75 1.14 -17.05
C HIS A 305 18.42 -0.22 -17.68
N ILE A 306 17.61 -1.05 -17.00
CA ILE A 306 17.18 -2.36 -17.52
C ILE A 306 16.38 -2.20 -18.81
N LEU A 307 15.43 -1.26 -18.87
CA LEU A 307 14.65 -0.99 -20.08
C LEU A 307 15.57 -0.63 -21.27
N SER A 308 16.56 0.25 -21.05
CA SER A 308 17.53 0.59 -22.09
C SER A 308 18.40 -0.59 -22.55
N GLN A 309 18.65 -1.57 -21.67
CA GLN A 309 19.37 -2.79 -22.01
C GLN A 309 18.50 -3.77 -22.81
N ILE A 310 17.20 -3.87 -22.49
CA ILE A 310 16.25 -4.70 -23.22
C ILE A 310 16.08 -4.20 -24.66
N GLU A 311 15.99 -2.89 -24.88
CA GLU A 311 15.92 -2.30 -26.24
C GLU A 311 17.15 -2.65 -27.08
N LYS A 312 18.34 -2.64 -26.46
CA LYS A 312 19.59 -3.06 -27.14
C LYS A 312 19.64 -4.57 -27.38
N TYR A 313 19.05 -5.37 -26.49
CA TYR A 313 18.97 -6.82 -26.63
C TYR A 313 18.09 -7.23 -27.82
N GLU A 314 16.97 -6.54 -28.06
CA GLU A 314 16.10 -6.77 -29.24
C GLU A 314 16.90 -6.68 -30.56
N GLN A 315 17.98 -5.89 -30.60
CA GLN A 315 18.83 -5.71 -31.78
C GLN A 315 19.96 -6.75 -31.92
N LYS A 316 20.34 -7.47 -30.85
CA LYS A 316 21.49 -8.40 -30.83
C LYS A 316 21.19 -9.66 -30.00
N LYS A 317 20.42 -10.59 -30.58
CA LYS A 317 20.11 -11.89 -29.97
C LYS A 317 21.32 -12.85 -30.04
N SER A 318 22.23 -12.80 -29.06
CA SER A 318 23.34 -13.78 -28.96
C SER A 318 23.71 -14.21 -27.53
N ILE A 319 23.02 -13.69 -26.50
CA ILE A 319 23.33 -13.94 -25.09
C ILE A 319 22.32 -14.93 -24.51
N ASN A 320 22.78 -15.84 -23.65
CA ASN A 320 21.93 -16.78 -22.90
C ASN A 320 20.84 -16.03 -22.14
N SER A 321 19.60 -16.17 -22.63
CA SER A 321 18.42 -15.45 -22.19
C SER A 321 18.15 -15.63 -20.68
N TYR A 322 18.39 -16.82 -20.12
CA TYR A 322 18.21 -17.11 -18.69
C TYR A 322 19.15 -16.32 -17.80
N LEU A 323 20.43 -16.22 -18.21
CA LEU A 323 21.44 -15.48 -17.47
C LEU A 323 21.07 -13.99 -17.38
N VAL A 324 20.56 -13.43 -18.48
CA VAL A 324 20.13 -12.02 -18.53
C VAL A 324 18.96 -11.78 -17.57
N ILE A 325 17.95 -12.65 -17.58
CA ILE A 325 16.81 -12.55 -16.67
C ILE A 325 17.24 -12.69 -15.20
N HIS A 326 18.13 -13.63 -14.88
CA HIS A 326 18.68 -13.75 -13.53
C HIS A 326 19.40 -12.48 -13.09
N GLN A 327 20.21 -11.87 -13.96
CA GLN A 327 20.87 -10.59 -13.67
C GLN A 327 19.87 -9.46 -13.43
N ILE A 328 18.79 -9.40 -14.20
CA ILE A 328 17.70 -8.43 -14.02
C ILE A 328 17.03 -8.61 -12.65
N LEU A 329 16.65 -9.85 -12.30
CA LEU A 329 16.05 -10.17 -11.00
C LEU A 329 16.98 -9.78 -9.85
N ASN A 330 18.26 -10.13 -9.95
CA ASN A 330 19.24 -9.81 -8.92
C ASN A 330 19.46 -8.30 -8.76
N ALA A 331 19.48 -7.57 -9.88
CA ALA A 331 19.66 -6.13 -9.86
C ALA A 331 18.47 -5.41 -9.20
N LEU A 332 17.25 -5.89 -9.44
CA LEU A 332 16.02 -5.31 -8.87
C LEU A 332 15.85 -5.67 -7.39
N LEU A 333 16.06 -6.94 -7.00
CA LEU A 333 15.89 -7.39 -5.62
C LEU A 333 16.98 -6.88 -4.66
N ARG A 334 18.20 -6.62 -5.15
CA ARG A 334 19.27 -6.00 -4.35
C ARG A 334 18.97 -4.56 -3.97
N ILE A 335 18.05 -3.91 -4.68
CA ILE A 335 17.51 -2.62 -4.28
C ILE A 335 16.45 -2.93 -3.24
N SER A 336 16.90 -2.98 -2.00
CA SER A 336 15.99 -3.18 -0.89
C SER A 336 14.89 -2.12 -0.93
N THR A 337 13.68 -2.55 -0.60
CA THR A 337 12.47 -1.77 -0.83
C THR A 337 12.20 -0.88 0.37
N PRO A 338 12.09 0.46 0.18
CA PRO A 338 11.61 1.38 1.20
C PRO A 338 10.21 1.02 1.69
N ILE A 339 9.96 1.17 2.99
CA ILE A 339 8.61 1.04 3.54
C ILE A 339 7.87 2.38 3.38
N PRO A 340 6.63 2.40 2.83
CA PRO A 340 5.87 3.63 2.68
C PRO A 340 5.69 4.37 4.01
N GLN A 341 5.79 5.70 4.02
CA GLN A 341 5.58 6.49 5.24
C GLN A 341 4.16 6.27 5.82
N PHE A 342 3.17 6.12 4.94
CA PHE A 342 1.78 5.81 5.27
C PHE A 342 1.61 4.43 5.95
N PHE A 343 2.62 3.56 5.89
CA PHE A 343 2.63 2.30 6.64
C PHE A 343 2.56 2.55 8.16
N PHE A 344 3.15 3.65 8.62
CA PHE A 344 3.22 3.97 10.05
C PHE A 344 2.10 4.91 10.52
N THR A 345 1.20 5.34 9.62
CA THR A 345 0.04 6.16 9.99
C THR A 345 -1.13 5.26 10.37
N THR A 346 -1.50 5.31 11.65
CA THR A 346 -2.61 4.50 12.21
C THR A 346 -3.93 5.28 12.27
N THR A 347 -3.91 6.60 12.07
CA THR A 347 -5.11 7.45 12.07
C THR A 347 -5.48 7.91 10.66
N SER A 348 -6.72 7.64 10.26
CA SER A 348 -7.29 8.21 9.04
C SER A 348 -7.57 9.69 9.23
N ASN A 349 -7.15 10.53 8.28
CA ASN A 349 -7.47 11.94 8.27
C ASN A 349 -8.82 12.25 7.63
N THR A 350 -9.39 11.27 6.92
CA THR A 350 -10.68 11.35 6.26
C THR A 350 -11.55 10.18 6.70
N ALA A 351 -12.71 10.47 7.29
CA ALA A 351 -13.70 9.46 7.65
C ALA A 351 -15.07 9.83 7.06
N LEU A 352 -15.71 8.84 6.45
CA LEU A 352 -17.06 8.92 5.90
C LEU A 352 -17.99 8.17 6.86
N LYS A 353 -19.09 8.81 7.27
CA LYS A 353 -20.22 8.11 7.86
C LYS A 353 -21.34 8.08 6.83
N LEU A 354 -21.79 6.88 6.49
CA LEU A 354 -22.91 6.65 5.59
C LEU A 354 -24.10 6.11 6.40
N GLU A 355 -25.25 6.72 6.20
CA GLU A 355 -26.54 6.29 6.73
C GLU A 355 -27.45 5.94 5.55
N ILE A 356 -28.06 4.76 5.64
CA ILE A 356 -28.96 4.23 4.62
C ILE A 356 -30.33 4.06 5.24
N GLU A 357 -31.33 4.56 4.54
CA GLU A 357 -32.74 4.48 4.92
C GLU A 357 -33.51 3.91 3.74
N ILE A 358 -34.27 2.84 3.96
CA ILE A 358 -35.08 2.21 2.91
C ILE A 358 -36.55 2.19 3.37
N ASN A 359 -37.45 2.76 2.57
CA ASN A 359 -38.87 2.89 2.91
C ASN A 359 -39.10 3.42 4.35
N ASN A 360 -38.30 4.42 4.75
CA ASN A 360 -38.29 5.01 6.10
C ASN A 360 -37.91 4.04 7.24
N ASN A 361 -37.22 2.94 6.93
CA ASN A 361 -36.70 1.99 7.90
C ASN A 361 -35.15 2.03 7.91
N HIS A 362 -34.59 2.07 9.12
CA HIS A 362 -33.14 1.99 9.38
C HIS A 362 -32.67 0.58 9.77
N ASN A 363 -33.58 -0.32 10.17
CA ASN A 363 -33.28 -1.70 10.54
C ASN A 363 -33.17 -2.61 9.31
N ILE A 364 -32.34 -2.21 8.36
CA ILE A 364 -32.18 -2.82 7.04
C ILE A 364 -31.28 -4.08 7.04
N PHE A 365 -30.50 -4.28 8.10
CA PHE A 365 -29.52 -5.38 8.19
C PHE A 365 -30.03 -6.62 8.94
N ASN A 366 -31.00 -6.44 9.83
CA ASN A 366 -31.44 -7.52 10.71
C ASN A 366 -32.50 -8.42 10.07
N ARG A 367 -33.24 -7.92 9.07
CA ARG A 367 -34.33 -8.65 8.40
C ARG A 367 -34.45 -8.23 6.93
N PRO A 368 -34.83 -9.14 6.02
CA PRO A 368 -35.13 -8.78 4.64
C PRO A 368 -36.24 -7.72 4.58
N ILE A 369 -36.06 -6.74 3.71
CA ILE A 369 -37.03 -5.67 3.49
C ILE A 369 -38.09 -6.17 2.52
N SER A 370 -39.36 -6.02 2.85
CA SER A 370 -40.45 -6.36 1.92
C SER A 370 -40.66 -5.25 0.90
N GLY A 371 -40.62 -5.60 -0.39
CA GLY A 371 -41.00 -4.75 -1.51
C GLY A 371 -42.23 -5.31 -2.23
N ILE A 372 -42.99 -4.44 -2.88
CA ILE A 372 -44.11 -4.84 -3.74
C ILE A 372 -43.70 -4.65 -5.20
N LEU A 373 -43.91 -5.67 -6.02
CA LEU A 373 -43.63 -5.62 -7.45
C LEU A 373 -44.36 -4.43 -8.10
N GLY A 374 -43.65 -3.66 -8.91
CA GLY A 374 -44.19 -2.46 -9.57
C GLY A 374 -44.24 -1.18 -8.73
N GLN A 375 -44.15 -1.22 -7.40
CA GLN A 375 -44.23 -0.01 -6.56
C GLN A 375 -42.87 0.68 -6.32
N GLY A 376 -41.76 0.01 -6.63
CA GLY A 376 -40.41 0.53 -6.42
C GLY A 376 -40.04 0.66 -4.93
N LEU A 377 -38.79 0.38 -4.60
CA LEU A 377 -38.27 0.55 -3.24
C LEU A 377 -37.50 1.86 -3.15
N VAL A 378 -37.87 2.72 -2.21
CA VAL A 378 -37.25 4.03 -2.05
C VAL A 378 -36.04 3.88 -1.14
N ALA A 379 -34.85 4.16 -1.67
CA ALA A 379 -33.60 4.20 -0.91
C ALA A 379 -33.12 5.64 -0.79
N LYS A 380 -32.81 6.05 0.44
CA LYS A 380 -32.21 7.34 0.77
C LYS A 380 -30.85 7.08 1.40
N PHE A 381 -29.85 7.71 0.81
CA PHE A 381 -28.46 7.70 1.24
C PHE A 381 -28.15 9.09 1.76
N SER A 382 -27.67 9.17 2.99
CA SER A 382 -27.18 10.42 3.58
C SER A 382 -25.88 10.15 4.31
N GLY A 383 -25.03 11.15 4.42
CA GLY A 383 -23.84 10.99 5.21
C GLY A 383 -23.05 12.27 5.37
N TYR A 384 -22.01 12.16 6.19
CA TYR A 384 -21.07 13.23 6.44
C TYR A 384 -19.64 12.75 6.25
N ILE A 385 -18.77 13.67 5.86
CA ILE A 385 -17.33 13.45 5.68
C ILE A 385 -16.61 14.32 6.70
N THR A 386 -16.03 13.71 7.71
CA THR A 386 -15.10 14.40 8.60
C THR A 386 -13.71 14.35 7.98
N GLN A 387 -13.15 15.52 7.70
CA GLN A 387 -11.81 15.64 7.15
C GLN A 387 -10.97 16.63 7.97
N HIS A 388 -9.77 16.22 8.39
CA HIS A 388 -8.85 17.12 9.06
C HIS A 388 -8.41 18.26 8.11
N LYS A 389 -8.25 19.47 8.66
CA LYS A 389 -7.96 20.71 7.90
C LYS A 389 -6.68 20.65 7.04
N HIS A 390 -5.76 19.72 7.31
CA HIS A 390 -4.46 19.61 6.66
C HIS A 390 -4.35 18.41 5.70
N THR A 391 -5.47 17.91 5.20
CA THR A 391 -5.50 16.85 4.19
C THR A 391 -5.04 17.37 2.83
N LYS A 392 -4.25 16.55 2.12
CA LYS A 392 -3.68 16.90 0.80
C LYS A 392 -4.67 16.73 -0.35
N ARG A 393 -5.70 15.90 -0.15
CA ARG A 393 -6.79 15.65 -1.11
C ARG A 393 -8.08 16.06 -0.44
N LYS A 394 -9.01 16.68 -1.16
CA LYS A 394 -10.36 16.98 -0.65
C LYS A 394 -11.38 16.14 -1.39
N VAL A 395 -12.43 15.75 -0.69
CA VAL A 395 -13.54 15.01 -1.30
C VAL A 395 -14.45 16.01 -2.02
N LYS A 396 -14.57 15.86 -3.33
CA LYS A 396 -15.44 16.66 -4.21
C LYS A 396 -16.84 16.08 -4.29
N ALA A 397 -16.92 14.76 -4.45
CA ALA A 397 -18.18 14.04 -4.63
C ALA A 397 -18.07 12.61 -4.11
N ILE A 398 -19.21 11.94 -4.01
CA ILE A 398 -19.31 10.50 -3.73
C ILE A 398 -19.96 9.84 -4.92
N HIS A 399 -19.30 8.81 -5.44
CA HIS A 399 -19.86 7.89 -6.41
C HIS A 399 -20.56 6.75 -5.68
N LEU A 400 -21.89 6.67 -5.81
CA LEU A 400 -22.73 5.61 -5.27
C LEU A 400 -23.13 4.68 -6.42
N THR A 401 -22.80 3.39 -6.28
CA THR A 401 -23.20 2.35 -7.21
C THR A 401 -24.13 1.37 -6.49
N ILE A 402 -25.32 1.13 -7.05
CA ILE A 402 -26.30 0.18 -6.52
C ILE A 402 -26.48 -0.93 -7.54
N GLU A 403 -26.08 -2.14 -7.17
CA GLU A 403 -26.27 -3.34 -7.99
C GLU A 403 -27.41 -4.18 -7.42
N LYS A 404 -28.26 -4.69 -8.31
CA LYS A 404 -29.34 -5.62 -7.96
C LYS A 404 -28.98 -7.03 -8.41
N ARG A 405 -29.01 -7.99 -7.50
CA ARG A 405 -28.77 -9.41 -7.80
C ARG A 405 -29.96 -10.24 -7.33
N LEU A 406 -30.59 -10.99 -8.22
CA LEU A 406 -31.61 -11.97 -7.84
C LEU A 406 -30.91 -13.16 -7.17
N VAL A 407 -31.40 -13.56 -5.99
CA VAL A 407 -30.89 -14.69 -5.21
C VAL A 407 -31.89 -15.83 -5.33
N THR A 408 -31.49 -16.94 -5.95
CA THR A 408 -32.28 -18.17 -5.92
C THR A 408 -31.91 -19.00 -4.70
N SER A 409 -32.92 -19.58 -4.06
CA SER A 409 -32.75 -20.52 -2.96
C SER A 409 -32.62 -21.94 -3.51
N ASP A 410 -31.55 -22.23 -4.24
CA ASP A 410 -31.16 -23.62 -4.49
C ASP A 410 -29.91 -23.95 -3.66
N LEU A 411 -29.96 -25.15 -3.09
CA LEU A 411 -29.16 -25.64 -1.98
C LEU A 411 -27.66 -25.30 -2.05
N ASN A 412 -27.17 -24.67 -0.96
CA ASN A 412 -25.79 -24.63 -0.49
C ASN A 412 -24.70 -23.81 -1.22
N ILE A 413 -24.99 -23.03 -2.26
CA ILE A 413 -24.03 -22.03 -2.77
C ILE A 413 -24.78 -20.77 -3.23
N PHE A 414 -24.55 -19.63 -2.57
CA PHE A 414 -25.02 -18.32 -3.05
C PHE A 414 -24.28 -17.97 -4.35
N GLN A 415 -24.78 -18.40 -5.50
CA GLN A 415 -24.30 -17.94 -6.80
C GLN A 415 -25.28 -16.92 -7.39
N PRO A 416 -24.85 -15.66 -7.63
CA PRO A 416 -25.70 -14.67 -8.29
C PRO A 416 -25.90 -15.09 -9.76
N LEU A 417 -27.13 -15.45 -10.13
CA LEU A 417 -27.45 -15.95 -11.46
C LEU A 417 -27.39 -14.87 -12.55
N GLN A 418 -27.66 -13.60 -12.22
CA GLN A 418 -27.61 -12.47 -13.17
C GLN A 418 -27.63 -11.12 -12.43
N GLN A 419 -26.77 -10.18 -12.85
CA GLN A 419 -26.82 -8.78 -12.41
C GLN A 419 -27.91 -8.07 -13.21
N GLU A 420 -29.07 -7.82 -12.59
CA GLU A 420 -30.24 -7.30 -13.31
C GLU A 420 -30.13 -5.81 -13.66
N ASN A 421 -29.48 -5.01 -12.82
CA ASN A 421 -29.33 -3.58 -13.08
C ASN A 421 -28.29 -2.92 -12.18
N VAL A 422 -27.64 -1.88 -12.71
CA VAL A 422 -26.67 -1.05 -12.00
C VAL A 422 -27.09 0.41 -12.10
N GLN A 423 -27.36 1.03 -10.96
CA GLN A 423 -27.59 2.48 -10.88
C GLN A 423 -26.32 3.15 -10.35
N ASN A 424 -25.83 4.16 -11.07
CA ASN A 424 -24.67 4.96 -10.66
C ASN A 424 -25.09 6.40 -10.42
N PHE A 425 -24.65 6.97 -9.31
CA PHE A 425 -24.92 8.35 -8.94
C PHE A 425 -23.63 9.04 -8.50
N ILE A 426 -23.35 10.19 -9.08
CA ILE A 426 -22.33 11.11 -8.58
C ILE A 426 -23.05 12.16 -7.72
N VAL A 427 -22.75 12.18 -6.43
CA VAL A 427 -23.39 13.05 -5.44
C VAL A 427 -22.37 14.08 -4.97
N PRO A 428 -22.56 15.38 -5.24
CA PRO A 428 -21.63 16.41 -4.78
C PRO A 428 -21.64 16.47 -3.25
N VAL A 429 -20.47 16.73 -2.67
CA VAL A 429 -20.34 16.97 -1.22
C VAL A 429 -20.45 18.47 -0.98
N ILE A 430 -21.42 18.88 -0.19
CA ILE A 430 -21.69 20.28 0.16
C ILE A 430 -21.58 20.41 1.67
N GLU A 431 -20.70 21.31 2.13
CA GLU A 431 -20.47 21.55 3.57
C GLU A 431 -20.23 20.24 4.35
N GLN A 432 -19.38 19.36 3.81
CA GLN A 432 -19.05 18.05 4.40
C GLN A 432 -20.21 17.05 4.46
N SER A 433 -21.36 17.35 3.86
CA SER A 433 -22.53 16.47 3.82
C SER A 433 -22.90 16.08 2.39
N PHE A 434 -23.60 14.95 2.24
CA PHE A 434 -24.17 14.53 0.97
C PHE A 434 -25.48 13.79 1.21
N GLN A 435 -26.38 13.89 0.23
CA GLN A 435 -27.64 13.18 0.26
C GLN A 435 -28.10 12.80 -1.14
N LYS A 436 -28.61 11.58 -1.29
CA LYS A 436 -29.24 11.09 -2.52
C LYS A 436 -30.43 10.21 -2.21
N LYS A 437 -31.56 10.49 -2.85
CA LYS A 437 -32.74 9.62 -2.87
C LYS A 437 -32.87 8.97 -4.26
N CYS A 438 -33.14 7.68 -4.31
CA CYS A 438 -33.41 6.94 -5.54
C CYS A 438 -34.49 5.89 -5.34
N ILE A 439 -35.00 5.36 -6.46
CA ILE A 439 -36.02 4.33 -6.48
C ILE A 439 -35.45 3.09 -7.20
N CYS A 440 -35.48 1.96 -6.51
CA CYS A 440 -35.08 0.66 -7.01
C CYS A 440 -36.33 -0.08 -7.50
N HIS A 441 -36.50 -0.18 -8.82
CA HIS A 441 -37.57 -0.98 -9.42
C HIS A 441 -37.14 -2.44 -9.55
N PHE A 442 -38.07 -3.38 -9.39
CA PHE A 442 -37.85 -4.81 -9.55
C PHE A 442 -38.73 -5.33 -10.69
N ASN A 443 -38.16 -6.19 -11.53
CA ASN A 443 -38.83 -6.68 -12.72
C ASN A 443 -39.53 -8.02 -12.48
N THR A 444 -39.01 -8.81 -11.53
CA THR A 444 -39.56 -10.12 -11.17
C THR A 444 -39.74 -10.25 -9.66
N GLU A 445 -40.61 -11.17 -9.26
CA GLU A 445 -40.81 -11.55 -7.86
C GLU A 445 -39.63 -12.41 -7.39
N GLY A 446 -39.32 -12.34 -6.10
CA GLY A 446 -38.25 -13.13 -5.52
C GLY A 446 -37.40 -12.36 -4.51
N ARG A 447 -36.33 -13.02 -4.05
CA ARG A 447 -35.38 -12.45 -3.11
C ARG A 447 -34.23 -11.80 -3.86
N TYR A 448 -33.95 -10.54 -3.55
CA TYR A 448 -32.86 -9.77 -4.13
C TYR A 448 -31.83 -9.42 -3.08
N GLN A 449 -30.57 -9.35 -3.51
CA GLN A 449 -29.48 -8.72 -2.80
C GLN A 449 -29.17 -7.38 -3.48
N LEU A 450 -29.40 -6.29 -2.76
CA LEU A 450 -28.93 -4.95 -3.13
C LEU A 450 -27.51 -4.78 -2.63
N VAL A 451 -26.56 -4.63 -3.55
CA VAL A 451 -25.14 -4.39 -3.27
C VAL A 451 -24.83 -2.92 -3.51
N ILE A 452 -24.60 -2.18 -2.43
CA ILE A 452 -24.29 -0.75 -2.46
C ILE A 452 -22.78 -0.58 -2.32
N LYS A 453 -22.16 0.02 -3.32
CA LYS A 453 -20.74 0.38 -3.33
C LYS A 453 -20.61 1.90 -3.27
N THR A 454 -19.61 2.37 -2.53
CA THR A 454 -19.34 3.80 -2.42
C THR A 454 -17.86 4.09 -2.69
N GLN A 455 -17.61 5.12 -3.48
CA GLN A 455 -16.27 5.63 -3.76
C GLN A 455 -16.27 7.14 -3.54
N MET A 456 -15.18 7.66 -3.01
CA MET A 456 -14.93 9.09 -2.94
C MET A 456 -14.31 9.55 -4.24
N ILE A 457 -14.77 10.68 -4.77
CA ILE A 457 -14.16 11.37 -5.90
C ILE A 457 -13.44 12.59 -5.34
N ASP A 458 -12.14 12.72 -5.63
CA ASP A 458 -11.36 13.88 -5.21
C ASP A 458 -11.48 15.07 -6.19
N GLU A 459 -10.80 16.17 -5.90
CA GLU A 459 -10.78 17.37 -6.75
C GLU A 459 -10.17 17.13 -8.15
N ASN A 460 -9.39 16.06 -8.33
CA ASN A 460 -8.78 15.68 -9.61
C ASN A 460 -9.57 14.60 -10.36
N ASP A 461 -10.81 14.35 -9.95
CA ASP A 461 -11.69 13.31 -10.51
C ASP A 461 -11.12 11.89 -10.39
N CYS A 462 -10.26 11.65 -9.41
CA CYS A 462 -9.79 10.31 -9.06
C CYS A 462 -10.82 9.58 -8.18
N TYR A 463 -11.21 8.39 -8.61
CA TYR A 463 -12.14 7.51 -7.89
C TYR A 463 -11.36 6.67 -6.87
N ILE A 464 -11.72 6.81 -5.60
CA ILE A 464 -11.05 6.15 -4.49
C ILE A 464 -12.06 5.29 -3.74
N TRP A 465 -11.77 4.01 -3.60
CA TRP A 465 -12.65 3.09 -2.88
C TRP A 465 -12.75 3.47 -1.40
N TRP A 466 -13.98 3.51 -0.86
CA TRP A 466 -14.18 3.61 0.57
C TRP A 466 -14.28 2.21 1.18
N SER A 467 -13.42 1.92 2.17
CA SER A 467 -13.59 0.77 3.06
C SER A 467 -14.39 1.23 4.29
N SER A 468 -15.64 0.80 4.41
CA SER A 468 -16.50 1.17 5.53
C SER A 468 -16.10 0.48 6.83
N ASN A 469 -16.14 1.21 7.95
CA ASN A 469 -16.23 0.61 9.29
C ASN A 469 -17.68 0.20 9.65
N LEU A 470 -18.68 0.51 8.79
CA LEU A 470 -20.09 0.10 8.98
C LEU A 470 -20.32 -1.41 8.77
N ALA A 471 -19.33 -2.14 8.27
CA ALA A 471 -19.35 -3.60 8.19
C ALA A 471 -18.91 -4.31 9.49
N ASN A 472 -18.87 -3.57 10.62
CA ASN A 472 -18.52 -4.07 11.96
C ASN A 472 -19.74 -4.24 12.87
N SER A 473 -20.91 -4.57 12.33
CA SER A 473 -21.93 -5.27 13.13
C SER A 473 -21.75 -6.76 12.88
N ASP A 474 -21.32 -7.44 13.94
CA ASP A 474 -21.22 -8.87 14.13
C ASP A 474 -19.89 -9.54 13.78
N SER A 475 -19.49 -10.32 14.78
CA SER A 475 -18.27 -11.08 14.96
C SER A 475 -17.98 -12.03 13.79
N THR A 476 -16.68 -12.27 13.60
CA THR A 476 -16.04 -13.36 12.84
C THR A 476 -15.61 -13.09 11.38
N SER A 477 -14.38 -13.57 11.12
CA SER A 477 -13.62 -13.69 9.86
C SER A 477 -12.94 -12.43 9.29
N TYR A 478 -11.67 -12.27 9.70
CA TYR A 478 -10.64 -11.52 8.97
C TYR A 478 -10.14 -12.36 7.79
N GLY A 479 -10.43 -11.95 6.56
CA GLY A 479 -9.82 -12.56 5.38
C GLY A 479 -10.48 -12.12 4.07
N ASN A 480 -9.67 -11.52 3.20
CA ASN A 480 -9.79 -11.44 1.74
C ASN A 480 -11.03 -10.74 1.12
N ASP A 481 -10.74 -9.74 0.29
CA ASP A 481 -11.55 -9.10 -0.76
C ASP A 481 -12.94 -8.47 -0.51
N GLU A 482 -13.71 -8.79 0.54
CA GLU A 482 -15.17 -8.65 0.37
C GLU A 482 -15.92 -7.46 1.02
N ARG A 483 -15.32 -6.54 1.78
CA ARG A 483 -16.11 -5.50 2.50
C ARG A 483 -15.96 -4.07 1.96
N LYS A 484 -15.98 -3.90 0.63
CA LYS A 484 -16.13 -2.59 -0.07
C LYS A 484 -17.59 -2.22 -0.38
N HIS A 485 -18.53 -3.04 0.08
CA HIS A 485 -19.94 -2.91 -0.28
C HIS A 485 -20.85 -3.27 0.90
N ILE A 486 -22.02 -2.67 0.92
CA ILE A 486 -23.10 -2.94 1.88
C ILE A 486 -24.14 -3.80 1.15
N SER A 487 -24.46 -4.95 1.71
CA SER A 487 -25.46 -5.88 1.16
C SER A 487 -26.75 -5.81 1.94
N ILE A 488 -27.89 -5.63 1.26
CA ILE A 488 -29.23 -5.58 1.86
C ILE A 488 -30.12 -6.59 1.15
N LEU A 489 -30.83 -7.43 1.92
CA LEU A 489 -31.79 -8.39 1.37
C LEU A 489 -33.16 -7.75 1.20
N VAL A 490 -33.80 -7.97 0.06
CA VAL A 490 -35.13 -7.48 -0.27
C VAL A 490 -35.99 -8.63 -0.78
N ASP A 491 -37.13 -8.88 -0.15
CA ASP A 491 -38.13 -9.85 -0.59
C ASP A 491 -39.23 -9.12 -1.38
N VAL A 492 -39.26 -9.32 -2.69
CA VAL A 492 -40.23 -8.69 -3.60
C VAL A 492 -41.43 -9.61 -3.77
N LYS A 493 -42.59 -9.14 -3.33
CA LYS A 493 -43.87 -9.85 -3.37
C LYS A 493 -44.73 -9.39 -4.55
N PRO A 494 -45.65 -10.23 -5.05
CA PRO A 494 -46.63 -9.85 -6.07
C PRO A 494 -47.45 -8.64 -5.61
N TYR A 495 -47.86 -7.80 -6.58
CA TYR A 495 -48.90 -6.81 -6.35
C TYR A 495 -50.23 -7.53 -6.16
N GLN A 496 -50.76 -7.55 -4.93
CA GLN A 496 -52.13 -8.00 -4.68
C GLN A 496 -53.06 -6.78 -4.78
N PRO A 497 -53.87 -6.64 -5.84
CA PRO A 497 -54.92 -5.64 -5.85
C PRO A 497 -55.88 -5.95 -4.71
N THR A 498 -56.08 -5.00 -3.80
CA THR A 498 -57.06 -5.14 -2.73
C THR A 498 -58.42 -5.41 -3.36
N ALA A 499 -58.94 -6.62 -3.16
CA ALA A 499 -60.33 -6.93 -3.47
C ALA A 499 -61.19 -5.96 -2.66
N ASN A 500 -61.82 -5.01 -3.34
CA ASN A 500 -62.83 -4.15 -2.74
C ASN A 500 -63.88 -5.07 -2.10
N ARG A 501 -64.08 -4.93 -0.78
CA ARG A 501 -65.25 -5.47 -0.09
C ARG A 501 -66.48 -4.90 -0.78
N SER A 502 -67.07 -5.66 -1.69
CA SER A 502 -68.45 -5.45 -2.11
C SER A 502 -69.32 -5.74 -0.90
N VAL A 503 -69.77 -4.67 -0.24
CA VAL A 503 -70.95 -4.69 0.62
C VAL A 503 -72.10 -5.15 -0.28
N MET A 504 -72.45 -6.43 -0.25
CA MET A 504 -73.73 -6.89 -0.75
C MET A 504 -74.78 -6.45 0.28
N GLY A 505 -75.39 -5.30 -0.01
CA GLY A 505 -76.74 -5.00 0.42
C GLY A 505 -77.71 -5.97 -0.24
N SER A 506 -78.72 -6.33 0.55
CA SER A 506 -79.96 -7.05 0.26
C SER A 506 -80.67 -6.74 -1.07
N VAL A 507 -81.65 -7.60 -1.38
CA VAL A 507 -82.71 -7.59 -2.42
C VAL A 507 -82.39 -8.62 -3.52
N LEU A 508 -83.07 -9.76 -3.70
CA LEU A 508 -84.43 -10.24 -3.38
C LEU A 508 -84.40 -11.64 -2.74
#